data_AF-A0A534MXL2-F1
#
_entry.id   AF-A0A534MXL2-F1
#
_cell.length_a   1.000
_cell.length_b   1.000
_cell.length_c   1.000
_cell.angle_alpha   90.00
_cell.angle_beta   90.00
_cell.angle_gamma   90.00
#
_symmetry.space_group_name_H-M   'P 1'
#
loop_
_entity.id
_entity.type
_entity.pdbx_description
1 polymer ?
#
loop_
_entity_poly.entity_id
_entity_poly.type
_entity_poly.pdbx_seq_one_letter_code
_entity_poly.pdbx_strand_id
1 'polypeptide(L)'
;MAYDDVKEFGRETYTGMAVGGEHTWLYPNGLWKETKVAPDRWDFTFDSIKERERSAPPGSGVPVGTQYHWFILAHQRVRKIDADSYTTFMSGVKYKIAHKRPHWRKWSSEYP
;
A
#
# COMPACT_ATOMS: atom_id res chain seq x y z
N MET A 1 -12.99 -2.40 -18.84
CA MET A 1 -12.31 -1.11 -18.62
C MET A 1 -10.85 -1.39 -18.34
N ALA A 2 -9.95 -0.70 -19.06
CA ALA A 2 -8.53 -0.74 -18.81
C ALA A 2 -8.17 0.05 -17.53
N TYR A 3 -6.95 -0.16 -17.04
CA TYR A 3 -6.45 0.48 -15.83
C TYR A 3 -6.43 2.01 -15.95
N ASP A 4 -5.95 2.53 -17.08
CA ASP A 4 -5.80 3.97 -17.31
C ASP A 4 -7.09 4.68 -17.77
N ASP A 5 -8.18 3.94 -17.99
CA ASP A 5 -9.47 4.54 -18.33
C ASP A 5 -9.94 5.48 -17.21
N VAL A 6 -10.47 6.64 -17.60
CA VAL A 6 -11.21 7.53 -16.70
C VAL A 6 -12.51 6.83 -16.32
N LYS A 7 -12.80 6.82 -15.02
CA LYS A 7 -13.95 6.18 -14.39
C LYS A 7 -14.67 7.21 -13.53
N GLU A 8 -15.96 6.96 -13.24
CA GLU A 8 -16.76 7.80 -12.36
C GLU A 8 -17.20 7.01 -11.13
N PHE A 9 -17.20 7.67 -9.96
CA PHE A 9 -17.80 7.15 -8.73
C PHE A 9 -18.51 8.30 -8.01
N GLY A 10 -19.83 8.23 -7.90
CA GLY A 10 -20.63 9.35 -7.42
C GLY A 10 -20.53 10.55 -8.37
N ARG A 11 -19.88 11.63 -7.92
CA ARG A 11 -19.60 12.83 -8.73
C ARG A 11 -18.11 13.04 -9.02
N GLU A 12 -17.26 12.08 -8.65
CA GLU A 12 -15.81 12.17 -8.81
C GLU A 12 -15.32 11.32 -9.98
N THR A 13 -14.36 11.86 -10.73
CA THR A 13 -13.66 11.12 -11.78
C THR A 13 -12.30 10.64 -11.28
N TYR A 14 -11.92 9.42 -11.64
CA TYR A 14 -10.67 8.81 -11.19
C TYR A 14 -10.09 7.86 -12.24
N THR A 15 -8.83 7.47 -12.06
CA THR A 15 -8.15 6.46 -12.89
C THR A 15 -7.54 5.36 -12.02
N GLY A 16 -7.15 4.25 -12.65
CA GLY A 16 -6.59 3.08 -11.97
C GLY A 16 -7.64 2.00 -11.69
N MET A 17 -7.49 1.32 -10.57
CA MET A 17 -8.37 0.22 -10.17
C MET A 17 -9.78 0.72 -9.90
N ALA A 18 -10.80 0.01 -10.42
CA ALA A 18 -12.20 0.36 -10.18
C ALA A 18 -12.58 0.22 -8.70
N VAL A 19 -13.44 1.12 -8.21
CA VAL A 19 -14.01 1.05 -6.85
C VAL A 19 -14.75 -0.28 -6.66
N GLY A 20 -14.55 -0.92 -5.50
CA GLY A 20 -15.04 -2.27 -5.20
C GLY A 20 -14.10 -3.39 -5.66
N GLY A 21 -13.04 -3.07 -6.41
CA GLY A 21 -12.00 -4.01 -6.77
C GLY A 21 -11.10 -4.39 -5.58
N GLU A 22 -10.68 -5.66 -5.54
CA GLU A 22 -9.83 -6.19 -4.47
C GLU A 22 -8.47 -6.66 -5.00
N HIS A 23 -7.44 -6.46 -4.19
CA HIS A 23 -6.15 -7.07 -4.40
C HIS A 23 -5.68 -7.81 -3.16
N THR A 24 -5.33 -9.08 -3.31
CA THR A 24 -4.61 -9.86 -2.31
C THR A 24 -3.12 -9.85 -2.61
N TRP A 25 -2.32 -9.46 -1.62
CA TRP A 25 -0.87 -9.40 -1.71
C TRP A 25 -0.24 -10.24 -0.62
N LEU A 26 0.79 -10.99 -1.00
CA LEU A 26 1.68 -11.69 -0.09
C LEU A 26 2.89 -10.81 0.20
N TYR A 27 3.30 -10.76 1.47
CA TYR A 27 4.50 -10.07 1.93
C TYR A 27 5.42 -11.10 2.58
N PRO A 28 6.09 -11.95 1.79
CA PRO A 28 7.01 -12.95 2.31
C PRO A 28 8.14 -12.29 3.12
N ASN A 29 8.52 -12.94 4.23
CA ASN A 29 9.63 -12.54 5.09
C ASN A 29 9.59 -11.06 5.53
N GLY A 30 8.38 -10.50 5.73
CA GLY A 30 8.24 -9.10 6.08
C GLY A 30 8.90 -8.76 7.41
N LEU A 31 9.83 -7.80 7.38
CA LEU A 31 10.58 -7.37 8.54
C LEU A 31 9.85 -6.21 9.22
N TRP A 32 9.34 -6.47 10.42
CA TRP A 32 8.84 -5.42 11.31
C TRP A 32 9.97 -4.97 12.22
N LYS A 33 10.29 -3.67 12.20
CA LYS A 33 11.26 -3.06 13.10
C LYS A 33 10.63 -1.85 13.76
N GLU A 34 10.71 -1.78 15.07
CA GLU A 34 10.17 -0.67 15.84
C GLU A 34 11.13 -0.21 16.93
N THR A 35 10.96 1.03 17.37
CA THR A 35 11.76 1.64 18.43
C THR A 35 10.86 2.50 19.29
N LYS A 36 10.91 2.28 20.60
CA LYS A 36 10.17 3.11 21.56
C LYS A 36 10.85 4.47 21.66
N VAL A 37 10.16 5.52 21.24
CA VAL A 37 10.70 6.90 21.22
C VAL A 37 10.04 7.80 22.27
N ALA A 38 8.91 7.37 22.85
CA ALA A 38 8.28 8.01 24.01
C ALA A 38 7.44 6.98 24.81
N PRO A 39 6.89 7.32 26.00
CA PRO A 39 6.09 6.39 26.80
C PRO A 39 4.98 5.69 26.00
N ASP A 40 4.27 6.45 25.16
CA ASP A 40 3.14 6.00 24.34
C ASP A 40 3.39 6.14 22.84
N ARG A 41 4.67 6.27 22.42
CA ARG A 41 5.03 6.40 21.00
C ARG A 41 6.14 5.44 20.60
N TRP A 42 5.88 4.72 19.53
CA TRP A 42 6.83 3.89 18.82
C TRP A 42 6.90 4.35 17.38
N ASP A 43 8.12 4.51 16.89
CA ASP A 43 8.35 4.65 15.45
C ASP A 43 8.59 3.24 14.89
N PHE A 44 7.97 2.91 13.77
CA PHE A 44 8.09 1.59 13.16
C PHE A 44 8.26 1.65 11.64
N THR A 45 8.88 0.61 11.11
CA THR A 45 9.03 0.36 9.68
C THR A 45 8.66 -1.09 9.38
N PHE A 46 8.03 -1.31 8.23
CA PHE A 46 7.77 -2.62 7.67
C PHE A 46 8.35 -2.68 6.26
N ASP A 47 9.23 -3.65 6.00
CA ASP A 47 9.87 -3.84 4.69
C ASP A 47 9.68 -5.28 4.20
N SER A 48 9.33 -5.44 2.93
CA SER A 48 9.09 -6.73 2.28
C SER A 48 8.91 -6.55 0.78
N ILE A 49 9.25 -7.59 0.02
CA ILE A 49 8.80 -7.73 -1.37
C ILE A 49 7.30 -7.98 -1.35
N LYS A 50 6.53 -7.21 -2.13
CA LYS A 50 5.09 -7.40 -2.26
C LYS A 50 4.75 -8.16 -3.54
N GLU A 51 4.18 -9.35 -3.38
CA GLU A 51 3.85 -10.25 -4.48
C GLU A 51 2.34 -10.43 -4.63
N ARG A 52 1.84 -10.54 -5.86
CA ARG A 52 0.42 -10.86 -6.06
C ARG A 52 0.19 -12.31 -5.68
N GLU A 53 -0.89 -12.58 -4.95
CA GLU A 53 -1.33 -13.95 -4.71
C GLU A 53 -1.68 -14.67 -6.03
N ARG A 54 -2.17 -13.91 -7.02
CA ARG A 54 -2.53 -14.41 -8.36
C ARG A 54 -1.94 -13.53 -9.45
N SER A 55 -1.48 -14.16 -10.53
CA SER A 55 -0.97 -13.46 -11.70
C SER A 55 -1.96 -12.42 -12.22
N ALA A 56 -1.44 -11.24 -12.58
CA ALA A 56 -2.26 -10.20 -13.18
C ALA A 56 -2.64 -10.59 -14.62
N PRO A 57 -3.83 -10.20 -15.12
CA PRO A 57 -4.16 -10.35 -16.53
C PRO A 57 -3.11 -9.69 -17.44
N PRO A 58 -2.83 -10.25 -18.64
CA PRO A 58 -1.94 -9.62 -19.60
C PRO A 58 -2.35 -8.18 -19.91
N GLY A 59 -1.37 -7.27 -19.98
CA GLY A 59 -1.59 -5.84 -20.25
C GLY A 59 -2.22 -5.05 -19.09
N SER A 60 -2.38 -5.64 -17.91
CA SER A 60 -2.90 -4.94 -16.72
C SER A 60 -1.78 -4.44 -15.80
N GLY A 61 -2.13 -3.47 -14.95
CA GLY A 61 -1.20 -2.88 -13.99
C GLY A 61 -0.49 -1.65 -14.54
N VAL A 62 0.53 -1.20 -13.82
CA VAL A 62 1.32 -0.02 -14.18
C VAL A 62 2.69 -0.40 -14.70
N PRO A 63 3.34 0.50 -15.48
CA PRO A 63 4.71 0.27 -15.93
C PRO A 63 5.69 0.01 -14.80
N VAL A 64 6.69 -0.84 -15.06
CA VAL A 64 7.81 -1.11 -14.14
C VAL A 64 8.52 0.19 -13.77
N GLY A 65 8.89 0.34 -12.50
CA GLY A 65 9.50 1.56 -11.97
C GLY A 65 8.50 2.63 -11.52
N THR A 66 7.18 2.40 -11.69
CA THR A 66 6.16 3.28 -11.10
C THR A 66 6.23 3.21 -9.58
N GLN A 67 6.31 4.37 -8.95
CA GLN A 67 6.37 4.50 -7.50
C GLN A 67 5.10 5.10 -6.94
N TYR A 68 4.74 4.71 -5.73
CA TYR A 68 3.59 5.22 -5.02
C TYR A 68 3.96 5.63 -3.62
N HIS A 69 3.40 6.76 -3.19
CA HIS A 69 3.42 7.20 -1.81
C HIS A 69 2.00 7.12 -1.26
N TRP A 70 1.84 6.28 -0.25
CA TRP A 70 0.58 6.07 0.43
C TRP A 70 0.71 6.43 1.90
N PHE A 71 -0.31 7.08 2.44
CA PHE A 71 -0.45 7.26 3.88
C PHE A 71 -1.41 6.20 4.42
N ILE A 72 -1.00 5.49 5.48
CA ILE A 72 -1.79 4.43 6.12
C ILE A 72 -2.09 4.88 7.54
N LEU A 73 -3.37 4.90 7.88
CA LEU A 73 -3.83 5.04 9.27
C LEU A 73 -4.47 3.72 9.67
N ALA A 74 -3.82 3.01 10.60
CA ALA A 74 -4.24 1.68 11.01
C ALA A 74 -4.04 1.49 12.52
N HIS A 75 -4.87 0.64 13.11
CA HIS A 75 -4.60 0.06 14.42
C HIS A 75 -3.95 -1.32 14.28
N GLN A 76 -3.17 -1.71 15.28
CA GLN A 76 -2.58 -3.03 15.36
C GLN A 76 -3.21 -3.78 16.54
N ARG A 77 -3.54 -5.05 16.34
CA ARG A 77 -3.94 -5.96 17.41
C ARG A 77 -2.92 -7.09 17.44
N VAL A 78 -2.30 -7.27 18.61
CA VAL A 78 -1.29 -8.29 18.84
C VAL A 78 -1.77 -9.26 19.91
N ARG A 79 -1.47 -10.55 19.74
CA ARG A 79 -1.73 -11.58 20.76
C ARG A 79 -0.52 -12.48 20.89
N LYS A 80 0.00 -12.58 22.11
CA LYS A 80 1.05 -13.55 22.44
C LYS A 80 0.51 -14.97 22.26
N ILE A 81 1.25 -15.80 21.53
CA ILE A 81 0.90 -17.20 21.28
C ILE A 81 1.74 -18.09 22.21
N ASP A 82 3.05 -17.85 22.25
CA ASP A 82 4.02 -18.55 23.09
C ASP A 82 5.13 -17.60 23.55
N ALA A 83 6.27 -18.13 24.01
CA ALA A 83 7.39 -17.34 24.53
C ALA A 83 7.87 -16.27 23.55
N ASP A 84 7.97 -16.61 22.26
CA ASP A 84 8.69 -15.87 21.24
C ASP A 84 7.83 -15.47 20.04
N SER A 85 6.56 -15.91 20.00
CA SER A 85 5.67 -15.64 18.88
C SER A 85 4.38 -14.90 19.27
N TYR A 86 3.95 -14.03 18.36
CA TYR A 86 2.74 -13.22 18.47
C TYR A 86 1.99 -13.27 17.15
N THR A 87 0.65 -13.33 17.18
CA THR A 87 -0.12 -12.92 16.01
C THR A 87 -0.07 -11.41 15.90
N THR A 88 -0.04 -10.90 14.67
CA THR A 88 -0.16 -9.49 14.37
C THR A 88 -1.26 -9.31 13.34
N PHE A 89 -2.16 -8.37 13.60
CA PHE A 89 -3.19 -7.97 12.68
C PHE A 89 -3.23 -6.45 12.60
N MET A 90 -3.21 -5.89 11.40
CA MET A 90 -3.47 -4.48 11.16
C MET A 90 -4.72 -4.30 10.31
N SER A 91 -5.58 -3.36 10.68
CA SER A 91 -6.63 -2.86 9.79
C SER A 91 -6.77 -1.36 9.88
N GLY A 92 -7.25 -0.77 8.80
CA GLY A 92 -7.36 0.67 8.70
C GLY A 92 -7.66 1.11 7.28
N VAL A 93 -7.30 2.36 7.03
CA VAL A 93 -7.54 3.04 5.75
C VAL A 93 -6.21 3.46 5.14
N LYS A 94 -6.18 3.54 3.80
CA LYS A 94 -4.99 3.87 3.04
C LYS A 94 -5.34 4.88 1.96
N TYR A 95 -4.61 5.99 1.92
CA TYR A 95 -4.85 7.11 1.01
C TYR A 95 -3.67 7.29 0.06
N LYS A 96 -3.94 7.46 -1.23
CA LYS A 96 -2.91 7.79 -2.22
C LYS A 96 -2.52 9.24 -2.02
N ILE A 97 -1.29 9.49 -1.61
CA ILE A 97 -0.78 10.85 -1.48
C ILE A 97 -0.21 11.30 -2.82
N ALA A 98 0.62 10.46 -3.44
CA ALA A 98 1.23 10.75 -4.72
C ALA A 98 1.63 9.48 -5.48
N HIS A 99 1.92 9.66 -6.76
CA HIS A 99 2.61 8.66 -7.57
C HIS A 99 3.65 9.33 -8.44
N LYS A 100 4.62 8.54 -8.90
CA LYS A 100 5.66 8.98 -9.83
C LYS A 100 5.77 7.95 -10.94
N ARG A 101 5.51 8.38 -12.18
CA ARG A 101 5.69 7.53 -13.37
C ARG A 101 7.19 7.33 -13.63
N PRO A 102 7.60 6.24 -14.31
CA PRO A 102 9.02 5.91 -14.46
C PRO A 102 9.89 7.02 -15.07
N HIS A 103 9.33 7.79 -16.01
CA HIS A 103 10.02 8.88 -16.72
C HIS A 103 9.76 10.28 -16.11
N TRP A 104 9.02 10.36 -15.01
CA TRP A 104 8.75 11.65 -14.36
C TRP A 104 9.90 12.05 -13.44
N ARG A 105 10.30 13.32 -13.48
CA ARG A 105 11.32 13.85 -12.57
C ARG A 105 10.78 14.11 -11.16
N LYS A 106 9.53 14.59 -11.07
CA LYS A 106 8.86 14.98 -9.82
C LYS A 106 7.69 14.03 -9.49
N TRP A 107 7.26 14.03 -8.24
CA TRP A 107 6.03 13.34 -7.82
C TRP A 107 4.78 14.09 -8.30
N SER A 108 3.65 13.40 -8.42
CA SER A 108 2.37 14.03 -8.82
C SER A 108 1.88 15.12 -7.87
N SER A 109 2.33 15.12 -6.61
CA SER A 109 2.04 16.15 -5.61
C SER A 109 2.97 17.35 -5.67
N GLU A 110 4.07 17.24 -6.42
CA GLU A 110 5.11 18.27 -6.57
C GLU A 110 4.96 19.00 -7.91
N TYR A 111 3.73 19.11 -8.43
CA TYR A 111 3.48 19.80 -9.69
C TYR A 111 4.16 21.19 -9.65
N PRO A 112 4.85 21.63 -10.72
CA PRO A 112 5.43 22.97 -10.78
C PRO A 112 4.41 24.07 -10.51
#